data_AF-D9VZ85-F1
#
_entry.id   AF-D9VZ85-F1
#
_cell.length_a   1.000
_cell.length_b   1.000
_cell.length_c   1.000
_cell.angle_alpha   90.00
_cell.angle_beta   90.00
_cell.angle_gamma   90.00
#
_symmetry.space_group_name_H-M   'P 1'
#
loop_
_entity.id
_entity.type
_entity.pdbx_description
1 polymer ?
#
loop_
_entity_poly.entity_id
_entity_poly.type
_entity_poly.pdbx_seq_one_letter_code
_entity_poly.pdbx_strand_id
1 'polypeptide(L)'
;MSVTVRVPAKVNVQLAVGAARPDGFHDLANVFLAVSLFDEVTATPAGELTVTCEGPDSDQVPQDRTNLAARAAELLAARAGIEPSVHLHIAKNIPVAGGMAGGSADGAGVLLACDLLWKLDTPREELLEICAELGSDVPFSLVGGAALGTGRGEFLTPVDAGRFHWVFAVAEGGLSTPAVFREFRPADRRYGRAR
;
A
#
# COMPACT_ATOMS: atom_id res chain seq x y z
N MET A 1 2.35 -21.50 15.34
CA MET A 1 1.13 -20.93 14.74
C MET A 1 1.58 -19.80 13.84
N SER A 2 1.07 -19.71 12.62
CA SER A 2 1.37 -18.62 11.69
C SER A 2 0.06 -18.09 11.11
N VAL A 3 0.06 -16.83 10.65
CA VAL A 3 -1.06 -16.20 9.95
C VAL A 3 -0.56 -15.78 8.59
N THR A 4 -1.26 -16.20 7.53
CA THR A 4 -0.97 -15.76 6.16
C THR A 4 -2.12 -14.90 5.64
N VAL A 5 -1.78 -13.72 5.13
CA VAL A 5 -2.70 -12.77 4.51
C VAL A 5 -2.28 -12.58 3.07
N ARG A 6 -3.26 -12.62 2.16
CA ARG A 6 -3.05 -12.34 0.74
C ARG A 6 -3.51 -10.93 0.42
N VAL A 7 -2.65 -10.15 -0.24
CA VAL A 7 -2.89 -8.71 -0.49
C VAL A 7 -2.84 -8.39 -1.98
N PRO A 8 -3.84 -7.67 -2.51
CA PRO A 8 -3.91 -7.39 -3.94
C PRO A 8 -3.00 -6.22 -4.32
N ALA A 9 -2.48 -6.28 -5.54
CA ALA A 9 -1.97 -5.10 -6.23
C ALA A 9 -3.11 -4.15 -6.57
N LYS A 10 -2.76 -2.90 -6.87
CA LYS A 10 -3.72 -1.89 -7.36
C LYS A 10 -3.31 -1.31 -8.71
N VAL A 11 -4.29 -0.72 -9.39
CA VAL A 11 -4.09 0.20 -10.50
C VAL A 11 -4.86 1.50 -10.25
N ASN A 12 -4.32 2.62 -10.75
CA ASN A 12 -5.01 3.89 -10.78
C ASN A 12 -5.80 3.98 -12.10
N VAL A 13 -7.11 3.73 -12.06
CA VAL A 13 -7.99 3.75 -13.26
C VAL A 13 -8.17 5.18 -13.79
N GLN A 14 -8.16 6.15 -12.88
CA GLN A 14 -8.14 7.56 -13.18
C GLN A 14 -7.29 8.26 -12.13
N LEU A 15 -6.38 9.13 -12.55
CA LEU A 15 -5.60 9.97 -11.64
C LEU A 15 -5.67 11.42 -12.11
N ALA A 16 -6.29 12.28 -11.30
CA ALA A 16 -6.20 13.72 -11.45
C ALA A 16 -5.24 14.27 -10.39
N VAL A 17 -4.25 15.03 -10.85
CA VAL A 17 -3.24 15.68 -10.01
C VAL A 17 -3.48 17.18 -10.06
N GLY A 18 -3.75 17.76 -8.90
CA GLY A 18 -3.94 19.19 -8.69
C GLY A 18 -2.63 19.95 -8.55
N ALA A 19 -2.75 21.19 -8.06
CA ALA A 19 -1.60 22.04 -7.78
C ALA A 19 -0.73 21.45 -6.66
N ALA A 20 0.55 21.83 -6.66
CA ALA A 20 1.44 21.55 -5.54
C ALA A 20 0.95 22.32 -4.30
N ARG A 21 1.01 21.64 -3.15
CA ARG A 21 0.64 22.16 -1.84
C ARG A 21 1.88 22.65 -1.09
N PRO A 22 1.71 23.50 -0.06
CA PRO A 22 2.82 23.97 0.77
C PRO A 22 3.58 22.87 1.53
N ASP A 23 2.94 21.71 1.76
CA ASP A 23 3.52 20.56 2.47
C ASP A 23 4.36 19.64 1.56
N GLY A 24 4.57 20.02 0.30
CA GLY A 24 5.36 19.26 -0.66
C GLY A 24 4.61 18.14 -1.37
N PHE A 25 3.30 18.00 -1.15
CA PHE A 25 2.42 17.06 -1.86
C PHE A 25 1.59 17.75 -2.95
N HIS A 26 0.78 16.97 -3.67
CA HIS A 26 -0.26 17.48 -4.57
C HIS A 26 -1.62 17.03 -4.06
N ASP A 27 -2.66 17.84 -4.31
CA ASP A 27 -4.02 17.34 -4.16
C ASP A 27 -4.31 16.33 -5.27
N LEU A 28 -4.81 15.16 -4.90
CA LEU A 28 -5.12 14.06 -5.79
C LEU A 28 -6.61 13.74 -5.74
N ALA A 29 -7.13 13.33 -6.90
CA ALA A 29 -8.35 12.53 -6.99
C ALA A 29 -8.03 11.29 -7.83
N ASN A 30 -8.08 10.12 -7.20
CA ASN A 30 -7.67 8.86 -7.80
C ASN A 30 -8.78 7.82 -7.68
N VAL A 31 -9.11 7.13 -8.77
CA VAL A 31 -9.94 5.92 -8.71
C VAL A 31 -9.02 4.72 -8.64
N PHE A 32 -8.87 4.16 -7.45
CA PHE A 32 -8.11 2.96 -7.21
C PHE A 32 -8.95 1.72 -7.53
N LEU A 33 -8.31 0.71 -8.12
CA LEU A 33 -8.90 -0.60 -8.36
C LEU A 33 -7.91 -1.69 -7.95
N ALA A 34 -8.32 -2.57 -7.04
CA ALA A 34 -7.58 -3.77 -6.68
C ALA A 34 -7.69 -4.80 -7.81
N VAL A 35 -6.58 -5.45 -8.13
CA VAL A 35 -6.52 -6.42 -9.23
C VAL A 35 -6.08 -7.80 -8.75
N SER A 36 -6.32 -8.82 -9.56
CA SER A 36 -6.11 -10.22 -9.17
C SER A 36 -4.65 -10.67 -9.24
N LEU A 37 -3.71 -9.78 -8.94
CA LEU A 37 -2.29 -10.04 -8.76
C LEU A 37 -1.98 -9.80 -7.28
N PHE A 38 -1.32 -10.74 -6.60
CA PHE A 38 -1.24 -10.72 -5.15
C PHE A 38 0.14 -11.08 -4.65
N ASP A 39 0.54 -10.44 -3.56
CA ASP A 39 1.57 -10.97 -2.67
C ASP A 39 0.90 -11.77 -1.54
N GLU A 40 1.68 -12.65 -0.91
CA GLU A 40 1.30 -13.32 0.32
C GLU A 40 2.28 -12.97 1.43
N VAL A 41 1.74 -12.56 2.57
CA VAL A 41 2.51 -12.19 3.76
C VAL A 41 2.20 -13.16 4.88
N THR A 42 3.22 -13.78 5.45
CA THR A 42 3.10 -14.69 6.58
C THR A 42 3.78 -14.11 7.81
N ALA A 43 3.02 -13.98 8.90
CA ALA A 43 3.51 -13.62 10.22
C ALA A 43 3.63 -14.88 11.10
N THR A 44 4.78 -15.09 11.72
CA THR A 44 5.06 -16.20 12.64
C THR A 44 5.74 -15.69 13.91
N PRO A 45 5.39 -16.15 15.13
CA PRO A 45 6.08 -15.74 16.34
C PRO A 45 7.58 -16.01 16.26
N ALA A 46 8.39 -15.05 16.71
CA ALA A 46 9.84 -15.15 16.73
C ALA A 46 10.41 -14.46 17.98
N GLY A 47 11.73 -14.54 18.19
CA GLY A 47 12.38 -13.82 19.29
C GLY A 47 12.57 -12.32 19.02
N GLU A 48 12.54 -11.92 17.75
CA GLU A 48 12.76 -10.55 17.29
C GLU A 48 12.03 -10.31 15.94
N LEU A 49 11.85 -9.04 15.57
CA LEU A 49 11.33 -8.69 14.26
C LEU A 49 12.36 -8.97 13.16
N THR A 50 12.02 -9.87 12.25
CA THR A 50 12.79 -10.17 11.04
C THR A 50 11.88 -10.14 9.82
N VAL A 51 12.44 -9.75 8.68
CA VAL A 51 11.75 -9.81 7.38
C VAL A 51 12.54 -10.70 6.46
N THR A 52 11.86 -11.59 5.75
CA THR A 52 12.41 -12.32 4.61
C THR A 52 11.49 -12.17 3.42
N CYS A 53 12.05 -12.31 2.24
CA CYS A 53 11.33 -12.13 0.99
C CYS A 53 11.78 -13.15 -0.05
N GLU A 54 10.84 -13.70 -0.80
CA GLU A 54 11.08 -14.56 -1.96
C GLU A 54 10.19 -14.14 -3.14
N GLY A 55 10.46 -14.70 -4.32
CA GLY A 55 9.73 -14.40 -5.54
C GLY A 55 10.47 -13.45 -6.47
N PRO A 56 9.83 -12.99 -7.56
CA PRO A 56 10.43 -12.04 -8.49
C PRO A 56 10.80 -10.73 -7.78
N ASP A 57 11.94 -10.16 -8.17
CA ASP A 57 12.48 -8.89 -7.65
C ASP A 57 12.70 -8.86 -6.12
N SER A 58 12.69 -10.00 -5.42
CA SER A 58 12.84 -10.05 -3.96
C SER A 58 14.21 -9.54 -3.49
N ASP A 59 15.22 -9.56 -4.37
CA ASP A 59 16.54 -8.98 -4.17
C ASP A 59 16.53 -7.44 -4.11
N GLN A 60 15.48 -6.80 -4.63
CA GLN A 60 15.29 -5.35 -4.58
C GLN A 60 14.47 -4.90 -3.36
N VAL A 61 13.93 -5.83 -2.58
CA VAL A 61 13.10 -5.53 -1.40
C VAL A 61 14.00 -5.44 -0.16
N PRO A 62 14.03 -4.28 0.55
CA PRO A 62 14.77 -4.17 1.81
C PRO A 62 14.26 -5.21 2.82
N GLN A 63 15.15 -5.92 3.51
CA GLN A 63 14.78 -6.87 4.56
C GLN A 63 15.09 -6.35 5.97
N ASP A 64 15.38 -5.05 6.07
CA ASP A 64 15.65 -4.33 7.32
C ASP A 64 14.41 -3.50 7.77
N ARG A 65 14.61 -2.66 8.80
CA ARG A 65 13.55 -1.81 9.38
C ARG A 65 13.08 -0.68 8.46
N THR A 66 13.71 -0.47 7.30
CA THR A 66 13.23 0.48 6.29
C THR A 66 12.05 -0.08 5.48
N ASN A 67 11.85 -1.40 5.50
CA ASN A 67 10.72 -2.06 4.84
C ASN A 67 9.38 -1.64 5.49
N LEU A 68 8.38 -1.30 4.68
CA LEU A 68 7.03 -0.97 5.14
C LEU A 68 6.38 -2.11 5.95
N ALA A 69 6.69 -3.38 5.61
CA ALA A 69 6.28 -4.55 6.38
C ALA A 69 6.82 -4.51 7.82
N ALA A 70 8.11 -4.25 8.00
CA ALA A 70 8.72 -4.13 9.32
C ALA A 70 8.10 -2.95 10.10
N ARG A 71 7.98 -1.79 9.47
CA ARG A 71 7.39 -0.58 10.07
C ARG A 71 5.93 -0.80 10.48
N ALA A 72 5.16 -1.58 9.72
CA ALA A 72 3.76 -1.90 10.05
C ALA A 72 3.66 -2.73 11.33
N ALA A 73 4.50 -3.77 11.47
CA ALA A 73 4.56 -4.57 12.69
C ALA A 73 5.00 -3.74 13.90
N GLU A 74 6.00 -2.86 13.75
CA GLU A 74 6.46 -1.96 14.81
C GLU A 74 5.37 -0.99 15.27
N LEU A 75 4.67 -0.33 14.34
CA LEU A 75 3.62 0.64 14.67
C LEU A 75 2.44 -0.02 15.39
N LEU A 76 2.02 -1.21 14.97
CA LEU A 76 0.96 -1.95 15.62
C LEU A 76 1.38 -2.43 17.01
N ALA A 77 2.58 -3.01 17.13
CA ALA A 77 3.12 -3.45 18.42
C ALA A 77 3.23 -2.29 19.42
N ALA A 78 3.70 -1.13 18.96
CA ALA A 78 3.79 0.08 19.77
C ALA A 78 2.43 0.56 20.27
N ARG A 79 1.39 0.55 19.41
CA ARG A 79 0.01 0.90 19.82
C ARG A 79 -0.59 -0.09 20.82
N ALA A 80 -0.27 -1.37 20.67
CA ALA A 80 -0.71 -2.42 21.57
C ALA A 80 0.14 -2.54 22.86
N GLY A 81 1.26 -1.80 22.97
CA GLY A 81 2.15 -1.87 24.12
C GLY A 81 2.89 -3.20 24.26
N ILE A 82 3.20 -3.86 23.14
CA ILE A 82 3.93 -5.14 23.09
C ILE A 82 5.21 -5.02 22.26
N GLU A 83 6.10 -6.00 22.39
CA GLU A 83 7.27 -6.11 21.52
C GLU A 83 6.89 -6.70 20.15
N PRO A 84 7.47 -6.21 19.03
CA PRO A 84 7.21 -6.72 17.68
C PRO A 84 7.94 -8.05 17.43
N SER A 85 7.78 -9.04 18.29
CA SER A 85 8.51 -10.31 18.25
C SER A 85 7.90 -11.27 17.21
N VAL A 86 8.16 -10.99 15.93
CA VAL A 86 7.54 -11.68 14.79
C VAL A 86 8.51 -11.84 13.62
N HIS A 87 8.53 -13.02 13.03
CA HIS A 87 9.11 -13.25 11.72
C HIS A 87 8.07 -13.00 10.63
N LEU A 88 8.40 -12.10 9.72
CA LEU A 88 7.60 -11.76 8.55
C LEU A 88 8.24 -12.38 7.31
N HIS A 89 7.48 -13.15 6.57
CA HIS A 89 7.88 -13.70 5.28
C HIS A 89 6.95 -13.16 4.19
N ILE A 90 7.52 -12.63 3.11
CA ILE A 90 6.78 -12.02 2.00
C ILE A 90 7.08 -12.81 0.72
N ALA A 91 6.09 -13.54 0.21
CA ALA A 91 6.13 -14.16 -1.10
C ALA A 91 5.63 -13.16 -2.15
N LYS A 92 6.56 -12.60 -2.92
CA LYS A 92 6.30 -11.57 -3.92
C LYS A 92 5.84 -12.16 -5.23
N ASN A 93 4.91 -11.47 -5.84
CA ASN A 93 4.45 -11.63 -7.21
C ASN A 93 3.99 -10.30 -7.82
N ILE A 94 3.72 -9.28 -7.00
CA ILE A 94 3.52 -7.90 -7.44
C ILE A 94 4.89 -7.30 -7.82
N PRO A 95 5.08 -6.87 -9.08
CA PRO A 95 6.33 -6.30 -9.56
C PRO A 95 6.83 -5.15 -8.69
N VAL A 96 8.11 -5.20 -8.31
CA VAL A 96 8.74 -4.13 -7.56
C VAL A 96 8.87 -2.90 -8.45
N ALA A 97 8.63 -1.72 -7.87
CA ALA A 97 8.67 -0.43 -8.58
C ALA A 97 7.75 -0.31 -9.84
N GLY A 98 6.79 -1.22 -10.04
CA GLY A 98 5.86 -1.20 -11.18
C GLY A 98 4.67 -0.23 -11.06
N GLY A 99 4.64 0.66 -10.05
CA GLY A 99 3.50 1.56 -9.81
C GLY A 99 2.24 0.89 -9.25
N MET A 100 2.33 -0.39 -8.90
CA MET A 100 1.21 -1.22 -8.42
C MET A 100 1.07 -1.28 -6.89
N ALA A 101 1.88 -0.47 -6.18
CA ALA A 101 1.91 -0.34 -4.72
C ALA A 101 2.15 -1.65 -3.94
N GLY A 102 2.99 -2.56 -4.46
CA GLY A 102 3.31 -3.82 -3.79
C GLY A 102 3.82 -3.65 -2.35
N GLY A 103 4.77 -2.74 -2.11
CA GLY A 103 5.25 -2.51 -0.73
C GLY A 103 4.19 -1.94 0.22
N SER A 104 3.19 -1.21 -0.30
CA SER A 104 2.05 -0.75 0.50
C SER A 104 1.07 -1.91 0.79
N ALA A 105 0.89 -2.80 -0.19
CA ALA A 105 0.13 -4.02 -0.02
C ALA A 105 0.76 -4.91 1.07
N ASP A 106 2.07 -5.11 1.01
CA ASP A 106 2.83 -5.86 2.02
C ASP A 106 2.66 -5.26 3.42
N GLY A 107 2.78 -3.93 3.56
CA GLY A 107 2.57 -3.24 4.84
C GLY A 107 1.17 -3.44 5.43
N ALA A 108 0.12 -3.31 4.61
CA ALA A 108 -1.26 -3.57 5.04
C ALA A 108 -1.48 -5.05 5.39
N GLY A 109 -0.86 -5.96 4.63
CA GLY A 109 -0.92 -7.41 4.86
C GLY A 109 -0.28 -7.81 6.19
N VAL A 110 0.91 -7.27 6.50
CA VAL A 110 1.55 -7.46 7.80
C VAL A 110 0.69 -6.93 8.93
N LEU A 111 0.12 -5.74 8.76
CA LEU A 111 -0.71 -5.12 9.79
C LEU A 111 -1.85 -6.07 10.18
N LEU A 112 -2.57 -6.61 9.19
CA LEU A 112 -3.66 -7.57 9.44
C LEU A 112 -3.15 -8.92 9.97
N ALA A 113 -2.03 -9.43 9.45
CA ALA A 113 -1.47 -10.70 9.89
C ALA A 113 -1.01 -10.66 11.35
N CYS A 114 -0.39 -9.55 11.77
CA CYS A 114 0.07 -9.32 13.13
C CYS A 114 -1.09 -9.08 14.10
N ASP A 115 -2.11 -8.29 13.72
CA ASP A 115 -3.32 -8.09 14.53
C ASP A 115 -3.97 -9.44 14.88
N LEU A 116 -4.13 -10.31 13.88
CA LEU A 116 -4.66 -11.67 14.05
C LEU A 116 -3.72 -12.58 14.85
N LEU A 117 -2.42 -12.52 14.59
CA LEU A 117 -1.43 -13.36 15.27
C LEU A 117 -1.35 -13.04 16.77
N TRP A 118 -1.37 -11.75 17.11
CA TRP A 118 -1.30 -11.24 18.46
C TRP A 118 -2.68 -11.15 19.15
N LYS A 119 -3.76 -11.38 18.40
CA LYS A 119 -5.15 -11.37 18.87
C LYS A 119 -5.51 -10.04 19.53
N LEU A 120 -5.19 -8.95 18.85
CA LEU A 120 -5.41 -7.60 19.37
C LEU A 120 -6.84 -7.11 19.16
N ASP A 121 -7.56 -7.70 18.18
CA ASP A 121 -8.91 -7.29 17.80
C ASP A 121 -9.00 -5.77 17.53
N THR A 122 -7.96 -5.21 16.89
CA THR A 122 -7.87 -3.77 16.66
C THR A 122 -9.00 -3.29 15.74
N PRO A 123 -9.74 -2.22 16.11
CA PRO A 123 -10.81 -1.67 15.27
C PRO A 123 -10.31 -1.29 13.87
N ARG A 124 -11.16 -1.50 12.86
CA ARG A 124 -10.80 -1.24 11.46
C ARG A 124 -10.37 0.21 11.22
N GLU A 125 -11.00 1.15 11.91
CA GLU A 125 -10.68 2.57 11.83
C GLU A 125 -9.25 2.85 12.30
N GLU A 126 -8.83 2.24 13.40
CA GLU A 126 -7.46 2.37 13.92
C GLU A 126 -6.43 1.72 12.99
N LEU A 127 -6.76 0.57 12.38
CA LEU A 127 -5.92 -0.04 11.34
C LEU A 127 -5.73 0.89 10.14
N LEU A 128 -6.79 1.62 9.73
CA LEU A 128 -6.71 2.60 8.65
C LEU A 128 -5.86 3.82 9.01
N GLU A 129 -5.91 4.27 10.27
CA GLU A 129 -5.04 5.33 10.77
C GLU A 129 -3.56 4.93 10.71
N ILE A 130 -3.23 3.71 11.17
CA ILE A 130 -1.86 3.16 11.05
C ILE A 130 -1.43 3.09 9.57
N CYS A 131 -2.33 2.63 8.69
CA CYS A 131 -2.05 2.59 7.26
C CYS A 131 -1.72 3.99 6.71
N ALA A 132 -2.48 5.02 7.10
CA ALA A 132 -2.26 6.38 6.64
C ALA A 132 -0.92 6.97 7.12
N GLU A 133 -0.42 6.55 8.29
CA GLU A 133 0.92 6.89 8.79
C GLU A 133 2.04 6.19 8.00
N LEU A 134 1.81 4.95 7.57
CA LEU A 134 2.78 4.18 6.78
C LEU A 134 2.99 4.76 5.38
N GLY A 135 1.89 5.15 4.71
CA GLY A 135 1.95 5.81 3.40
C GLY A 135 0.58 5.92 2.71
N SER A 136 0.49 6.83 1.74
CA SER A 136 -0.79 7.21 1.10
C SER A 136 -1.52 6.08 0.37
N ASP A 137 -0.81 5.07 -0.14
CA ASP A 137 -1.41 3.92 -0.85
C ASP A 137 -1.73 2.73 0.08
N VAL A 138 -1.25 2.74 1.34
CA VAL A 138 -1.44 1.63 2.29
C VAL A 138 -2.92 1.47 2.70
N PRO A 139 -3.69 2.55 2.99
CA PRO A 139 -5.11 2.42 3.32
C PRO A 139 -5.91 1.67 2.25
N PHE A 140 -5.63 1.93 0.97
CA PHE A 140 -6.35 1.26 -0.12
C PHE A 140 -6.08 -0.24 -0.15
N SER A 141 -4.87 -0.64 0.21
CA SER A 141 -4.49 -2.06 0.26
C SER A 141 -5.27 -2.83 1.34
N LEU A 142 -5.68 -2.15 2.42
CA LEU A 142 -6.58 -2.72 3.45
C LEU A 142 -8.06 -2.69 3.02
N VAL A 143 -8.48 -1.69 2.25
CA VAL A 143 -9.87 -1.54 1.78
C VAL A 143 -10.18 -2.50 0.62
N GLY A 144 -9.31 -2.58 -0.37
CA GLY A 144 -9.51 -3.38 -1.58
C GLY A 144 -10.66 -2.89 -2.46
N GLY A 145 -11.09 -3.75 -3.40
CA GLY A 145 -12.21 -3.46 -4.30
C GLY A 145 -11.92 -2.28 -5.23
N ALA A 146 -12.82 -1.29 -5.24
CA ALA A 146 -12.61 -0.02 -5.92
C ALA A 146 -12.96 1.14 -4.98
N ALA A 147 -12.18 2.20 -5.03
CA ALA A 147 -12.41 3.38 -4.19
C ALA A 147 -11.93 4.67 -4.86
N LEU A 148 -12.68 5.75 -4.63
CA LEU A 148 -12.21 7.10 -4.87
C LEU A 148 -11.33 7.55 -3.69
N GLY A 149 -10.05 7.77 -3.96
CA GLY A 149 -9.11 8.41 -3.06
C GLY A 149 -8.99 9.91 -3.30
N THR A 150 -9.01 10.68 -2.21
CA THR A 150 -8.78 12.14 -2.22
C THR A 150 -7.69 12.54 -1.23
N GLY A 151 -7.29 13.82 -1.22
CA GLY A 151 -6.15 14.30 -0.43
C GLY A 151 -4.84 13.93 -1.14
N ARG A 152 -4.00 13.13 -0.49
CA ARG A 152 -2.85 12.43 -1.10
C ARG A 152 -3.24 11.02 -1.59
N GLY A 153 -4.51 10.64 -1.48
CA GLY A 153 -5.04 9.31 -1.78
C GLY A 153 -5.47 8.50 -0.54
N GLU A 154 -5.23 9.02 0.66
CA GLU A 154 -5.51 8.36 1.94
C GLU A 154 -6.99 8.40 2.35
N PHE A 155 -7.76 9.36 1.84
CA PHE A 155 -9.19 9.47 2.14
C PHE A 155 -10.01 8.69 1.11
N LEU A 156 -10.49 7.51 1.50
CA LEU A 156 -11.13 6.56 0.60
C LEU A 156 -12.64 6.55 0.75
N THR A 157 -13.34 6.70 -0.38
CA THR A 157 -14.78 6.42 -0.50
C THR A 157 -14.95 5.21 -1.42
N PRO A 158 -15.45 4.06 -0.93
CA PRO A 158 -15.72 2.90 -1.77
C PRO A 158 -16.65 3.25 -2.94
N VAL A 159 -16.40 2.66 -4.10
CA VAL A 159 -17.24 2.82 -5.30
C VAL A 159 -17.54 1.46 -5.90
N ASP A 160 -18.73 1.34 -6.50
CA ASP A 160 -19.10 0.12 -7.22
C ASP A 160 -18.32 0.02 -8.54
N ALA A 161 -17.78 -1.16 -8.80
CA ALA A 161 -17.05 -1.45 -10.03
C ALA A 161 -17.49 -2.81 -10.60
N GLY A 162 -17.52 -2.91 -11.92
CA GLY A 162 -17.74 -4.16 -12.62
C GLY A 162 -16.52 -5.09 -12.60
N ARG A 163 -16.62 -6.21 -13.31
CA ARG A 163 -15.48 -7.09 -13.60
C ARG A 163 -14.75 -6.58 -14.84
N PHE A 164 -13.43 -6.46 -14.74
CA PHE A 164 -12.55 -6.06 -15.84
C PHE A 164 -11.47 -7.11 -16.08
N HIS A 165 -10.98 -7.18 -17.31
CA HIS A 165 -9.84 -8.01 -17.70
C HIS A 165 -8.68 -7.08 -18.07
N TRP A 166 -7.54 -7.25 -17.39
CA TRP A 166 -6.36 -6.40 -17.54
C TRP A 166 -5.17 -7.20 -18.04
N VAL A 167 -4.34 -6.54 -18.84
CA VAL A 167 -3.00 -7.00 -19.20
C VAL A 167 -2.03 -5.92 -18.72
N PHE A 168 -1.04 -6.31 -17.91
CA PHE A 168 -0.01 -5.42 -17.41
C PHE A 168 1.29 -5.65 -18.19
N ALA A 169 1.78 -4.62 -18.85
CA ALA A 169 3.12 -4.59 -19.44
C ALA A 169 4.01 -3.78 -18.50
N VAL A 170 4.90 -4.47 -17.78
CA VAL A 170 5.82 -3.87 -16.82
C VAL A 170 7.10 -3.50 -17.58
N ALA A 171 7.55 -2.26 -17.43
CA ALA A 171 8.79 -1.81 -18.05
C ALA A 171 10.02 -2.37 -17.31
N GLU A 172 11.16 -2.48 -17.99
CA GLU A 172 12.43 -2.74 -17.33
C GLU A 172 12.84 -1.50 -16.52
N GLY A 173 12.93 -1.66 -15.20
CA GLY A 173 13.22 -0.58 -14.25
C GLY A 173 11.99 0.20 -13.77
N GLY A 174 12.21 1.08 -12.80
CA GLY A 174 11.15 1.87 -12.16
C GLY A 174 11.43 3.37 -12.19
N LEU A 175 10.37 4.17 -12.16
CA LEU A 175 10.47 5.61 -11.93
C LEU A 175 10.18 5.93 -10.47
N SER A 176 11.04 6.72 -9.86
CA SER A 176 10.81 7.24 -8.51
C SER A 176 9.58 8.14 -8.50
N THR A 177 8.55 7.81 -7.71
CA THR A 177 7.32 8.61 -7.58
C THR A 177 7.64 10.09 -7.29
N PRO A 178 8.51 10.45 -6.32
CA PRO A 178 8.95 11.84 -6.14
C PRO A 178 9.55 12.50 -7.39
N ALA A 179 10.32 11.77 -8.21
CA ALA A 179 10.90 12.32 -9.43
C ALA A 179 9.81 12.60 -10.49
N VAL A 180 8.84 11.70 -10.64
CA VAL A 180 7.70 11.89 -11.56
C VAL A 180 6.86 13.10 -11.16
N PHE A 181 6.58 13.29 -9.86
CA PHE A 181 5.84 14.47 -9.38
C PHE A 181 6.62 15.77 -9.57
N ARG A 182 7.95 15.78 -9.46
CA ARG A 182 8.78 16.98 -9.76
C ARG A 182 8.74 17.38 -11.22
N GLU A 183 8.62 16.43 -12.14
CA GLU A 183 8.48 16.70 -13.57
C GLU A 183 7.04 17.07 -13.98
N PHE A 184 6.06 16.73 -13.15
CA PHE A 184 4.66 17.03 -13.43
C PHE A 184 4.43 18.54 -13.58
N ARG A 185 3.77 18.92 -14.67
CA ARG A 185 3.26 20.28 -14.89
C ARG A 185 1.75 20.15 -15.06
N PRO A 186 0.93 20.74 -14.18
CA PRO A 186 -0.51 20.74 -14.37
C PRO A 186 -0.80 21.35 -15.74
N ALA A 187 -1.61 20.66 -16.54
CA ALA A 187 -2.09 21.25 -17.78
C ALA A 187 -2.87 22.52 -17.42
N ASP A 188 -2.56 23.63 -18.11
CA ASP A 188 -3.26 24.90 -17.97
C ASP A 188 -4.66 24.76 -18.58
N ARG A 189 -5.56 24.05 -17.89
CA ARG A 189 -6.85 23.65 -18.43
C ARG A 189 -7.97 24.36 -17.68
N ARG A 190 -8.35 25.48 -18.31
CA ARG A 190 -9.74 25.91 -18.50
C ARG A 190 -10.58 24.72 -18.99
N TYR A 191 -11.04 23.86 -18.09
CA TYR A 191 -12.04 22.84 -18.39
C TYR A 191 -13.16 22.97 -17.35
N GLY A 192 -14.32 23.45 -17.81
CA GLY A 192 -15.60 23.16 -17.16
C GLY A 192 -16.11 24.16 -16.12
N ARG A 193 -16.35 25.43 -16.49
CA ARG A 193 -17.62 26.05 -16.06
C ARG A 193 -18.73 25.35 -16.84
N ALA A 194 -19.34 24.33 -16.24
CA ALA A 194 -20.64 23.87 -16.71
C ALA A 194 -21.65 25.00 -16.42
N ARG A 195 -22.30 25.47 -17.48
CA ARG A 195 -23.55 26.24 -17.39
C ARG A 195 -24.70 25.26 -17.17
#